data_AF-A0A955A9Q2-F1
#
_entry.id   AF-A0A955A9Q2-F1
#
_cell.length_a   1.000
_cell.length_b   1.000
_cell.length_c   1.000
_cell.angle_alpha   90.00
_cell.angle_beta   90.00
_cell.angle_gamma   90.00
#
_symmetry.space_group_name_H-M   'P 1'
#
loop_
_entity.id
_entity.type
_entity.pdbx_description
1 polymer ?
#
loop_
_entity_poly.entity_id
_entity_poly.type
_entity_poly.pdbx_seq_one_letter_code
_entity_poly.pdbx_strand_id
1 'polypeptide(L)' 'MPQAANAELLPDPEIKAGGCVVRNQYGLIDQQLDSQIQRLVEQLR' A
#
# COMPACT_ATOMS: atom_id res chain seq x y z
N MET A 1 3.39 -21.72 -2.37
CA MET A 1 3.11 -20.27 -2.21
C MET A 1 1.77 -19.99 -2.84
N PRO A 2 0.76 -19.49 -2.12
CA PRO A 2 -0.51 -19.13 -2.74
C PRO A 2 -0.26 -18.03 -3.78
N GLN A 3 -0.84 -18.18 -4.97
CA GLN A 3 -0.73 -17.22 -6.06
C GLN A 3 -1.67 -16.04 -5.76
N ALA A 4 -1.19 -14.80 -5.99
CA ALA A 4 -2.05 -13.64 -5.92
C ALA A 4 -3.15 -13.70 -6.99
N ALA A 5 -4.32 -13.15 -6.69
CA ALA A 5 -5.38 -13.00 -7.69
C ALA A 5 -4.94 -12.08 -8.84
N ASN A 6 -5.59 -12.21 -10.00
CA ASN A 6 -5.39 -11.27 -11.09
C ASN A 6 -5.75 -9.85 -10.65
N ALA A 7 -4.94 -8.88 -11.03
CA ALA A 7 -5.12 -7.48 -10.70
C ALA A 7 -4.79 -6.59 -11.90
N GLU A 8 -5.41 -5.42 -11.95
CA GLU A 8 -5.09 -4.36 -12.90
C GLU A 8 -4.17 -3.33 -12.24
N LEU A 9 -3.15 -2.88 -12.98
CA LEU A 9 -2.27 -1.82 -12.54
C LEU A 9 -2.81 -0.48 -13.04
N LEU A 10 -3.17 0.40 -12.11
CA LEU A 10 -3.65 1.73 -12.40
C LEU A 10 -2.61 2.77 -11.96
N PRO A 11 -2.17 3.69 -12.84
CA PRO A 11 -1.31 4.80 -12.44
C PRO A 11 -2.09 5.75 -11.54
N ASP A 12 -1.49 6.17 -10.43
CA ASP A 12 -2.11 7.04 -9.44
C ASP A 12 -1.10 8.13 -9.04
N PRO A 13 -1.36 9.42 -9.35
CA PRO A 13 -0.42 10.51 -9.12
C PRO A 13 -0.21 10.84 -7.63
N GLU A 14 -1.06 10.33 -6.75
CA GLU A 14 -0.92 10.50 -5.29
C GLU A 14 0.07 9.48 -4.69
N ILE A 15 0.38 8.40 -5.42
CA ILE A 15 1.30 7.36 -4.97
C ILE A 15 2.74 7.79 -5.19
N LYS A 16 3.51 7.82 -4.10
CA LYS A 16 4.94 8.12 -4.15
C LYS A 16 5.77 6.92 -4.62
N ALA A 17 6.93 7.22 -5.18
CA ALA A 17 7.88 6.22 -5.67
C ALA A 17 8.22 5.18 -4.59
N GLY A 18 8.21 3.90 -4.96
CA GLY A 18 8.48 2.78 -4.06
C GLY A 18 7.29 2.35 -3.20
N GLY A 19 6.14 3.02 -3.32
CA GLY A 19 4.88 2.64 -2.68
C GLY A 19 3.86 2.09 -3.67
N CYS A 20 2.79 1.50 -3.13
CA CYS A 20 1.58 1.20 -3.86
C CYS A 20 0.38 1.22 -2.92
N VAL A 21 -0.82 1.16 -3.50
CA VAL A 21 -2.06 0.95 -2.79
C VAL A 21 -2.81 -0.17 -3.50
N VAL A 22 -3.29 -1.15 -2.75
CA VAL A 22 -4.10 -2.25 -3.28
C VAL A 22 -5.55 -2.00 -2.91
N ARG A 23 -6.41 -1.84 -3.92
CA ARG A 23 -7.86 -1.66 -3.74
C ARG A 23 -8.60 -2.92 -4.17
N ASN A 24 -9.54 -3.37 -3.35
CA ASN A 24 -10.46 -4.44 -3.69
C ASN A 24 -11.86 -4.15 -3.09
N GLN A 25 -12.81 -5.06 -3.29
CA GLN A 25 -14.19 -4.89 -2.80
C GLN A 25 -14.32 -4.81 -1.27
N TYR A 26 -13.30 -5.22 -0.52
CA TYR A 26 -13.28 -5.17 0.95
C TYR A 26 -12.60 -3.89 1.48
N GLY A 27 -12.03 -3.07 0.59
CA GLY A 27 -11.41 -1.80 0.93
C GLY A 27 -10.02 -1.63 0.34
N LEU A 28 -9.13 -1.04 1.13
CA LEU A 28 -7.85 -0.53 0.68
C LEU A 28 -6.74 -0.98 1.62
N ILE A 29 -5.65 -1.46 1.04
CA ILE A 29 -4.40 -1.76 1.74
C ILE A 29 -3.38 -0.72 1.31
N ASP A 30 -2.97 0.11 2.26
CA ASP A 30 -1.95 1.13 2.05
C ASP A 30 -0.56 0.54 2.31
N GLN A 31 0.22 0.41 1.23
CA GLN A 31 1.58 -0.10 1.22
C GLN A 31 2.58 1.02 0.91
N GLN A 32 2.22 2.29 1.08
CA GLN A 32 3.14 3.41 0.90
C GLN A 32 4.18 3.46 2.02
N LEU A 33 5.44 3.75 1.64
CA LEU A 33 6.57 3.79 2.57
C LEU A 33 6.39 4.86 3.66
N ASP A 34 5.88 6.03 3.30
CA ASP A 34 5.65 7.14 4.23
C ASP A 34 4.72 6.71 5.38
N SER A 35 3.61 6.03 5.04
CA SER A 35 2.66 5.50 6.02
C SER A 35 3.29 4.45 6.92
N GLN A 36 4.16 3.59 6.37
CA GLN A 36 4.87 2.57 7.16
C GLN A 36 5.86 3.21 8.13
N ILE A 37 6.64 4.19 7.69
CA ILE A 37 7.57 4.93 8.54
C ILE A 37 6.83 5.65 9.66
N GLN A 38 5.71 6.32 9.35
CA GLN A 38 4.91 6.99 10.38
C GLN A 38 4.42 6.00 11.44
N ARG A 39 3.91 4.83 11.05
CA ARG A 39 3.50 3.78 12.00
C ARG A 39 4.65 3.31 12.89
N LEU A 40 5.86 3.13 12.32
CA LEU A 40 7.05 2.76 13.09
C LEU A 40 7.41 3.84 14.11
N VAL A 41 7.35 5.12 13.72
CA VAL A 41 7.60 6.25 14.63
C VAL A 41 6.59 6.27 15.78
N GLU A 42 5.31 6.01 15.51
CA GLU A 42 4.27 5.93 16.54
C GLU A 42 4.50 4.77 17.52
N GLN A 43 5.02 3.64 17.05
CA GLN A 43 5.33 2.48 17.90
C GLN A 43 6.58 2.64 18.79
N LEU A 44 7.46 3.57 18.46
CA LEU A 44 8.70 3.84 19.22
C LEU A 44 8.53 4.93 20.29
N ARG A 45 7.34 5.52 20.42
CA ARG A 45 6.98 6.46 21.48
C ARG A 45 6.49 5.74 22.72
#